data_AF-A0A3R6L5J6-F1
#
_entry.id   AF-A0A3R6L5J6-F1
#
_cell.length_a   1.000
_cell.length_b   1.000
_cell.length_c   1.000
_cell.angle_alpha   90.00
_cell.angle_beta   90.00
_cell.angle_gamma   90.00
#
_symmetry.space_group_name_H-M   'P 1'
#
loop_
_entity.id
_entity.type
_entity.pdbx_description
1 polymer ?
#
loop_
_entity_poly.entity_id
_entity_poly.type
_entity_poly.pdbx_seq_one_letter_code
_entity_poly.pdbx_strand_id
1 'polypeptide(L)'
;MLHKFLNDFLALAPLQLPELINQERMEQPVYEDGYVLLDFKLEKPCPLEEVMNLFEDQMELVILYHKVTSVHTEFGQFCCAFSNPNFGRMYKMNASTDANGNVHSVMVTIYESLEFMYGDLCHDMELQARTGFFKYKRDKADMLMCFM
;
A
#
# COMPACT_ATOMS: atom_id res chain seq x y z
N MET A 1 -16.69 -0.06 13.01
CA MET A 1 -16.25 -1.15 12.11
C MET A 1 -14.74 -1.07 11.87
N LEU A 2 -14.21 0.12 11.57
CA LEU A 2 -12.78 0.41 11.41
C LEU A 2 -11.85 -0.20 12.47
N HIS A 3 -12.15 -0.07 13.77
CA HIS A 3 -11.31 -0.66 14.83
C HIS A 3 -11.20 -2.19 14.74
N LYS A 4 -12.25 -2.87 14.26
CA LYS A 4 -12.19 -4.32 14.04
C LYS A 4 -11.21 -4.64 12.91
N PHE A 5 -11.32 -3.96 11.77
CA PHE A 5 -10.40 -4.17 10.65
C PHE A 5 -8.95 -3.83 10.99
N LEU A 6 -8.73 -2.77 11.79
CA LEU A 6 -7.43 -2.44 12.34
C LEU A 6 -6.86 -3.59 13.19
N ASN A 7 -7.66 -4.09 14.15
CA ASN A 7 -7.22 -5.18 15.02
C ASN A 7 -6.96 -6.47 14.23
N ASP A 8 -7.83 -6.81 13.28
CA ASP A 8 -7.67 -7.98 12.42
C ASP A 8 -6.40 -7.86 11.56
N PHE A 9 -6.12 -6.67 11.01
CA PHE A 9 -4.89 -6.39 10.27
C PHE A 9 -3.65 -6.54 11.15
N LEU A 10 -3.62 -5.90 12.33
CA LEU A 10 -2.47 -5.96 13.24
C LEU A 10 -2.24 -7.38 13.78
N ALA A 11 -3.27 -8.21 13.89
CA ALA A 11 -3.13 -9.60 14.30
C ALA A 11 -2.52 -10.50 13.21
N LEU A 12 -2.79 -10.22 11.93
CA LEU A 12 -2.45 -11.13 10.82
C LEU A 12 -1.27 -10.66 9.96
N ALA A 13 -1.21 -9.37 9.64
CA ALA A 13 -0.21 -8.84 8.71
C ALA A 13 1.24 -9.02 9.20
N PRO A 14 1.57 -8.85 10.50
CA PRO A 14 2.92 -9.15 11.00
C PRO A 14 3.32 -10.63 10.88
N LEU A 15 2.35 -11.55 10.88
CA LEU A 15 2.61 -12.98 10.72
C LEU A 15 2.84 -13.36 9.25
N GLN A 16 2.19 -12.64 8.33
CA GLN A 16 2.31 -12.87 6.89
C GLN A 16 3.53 -12.14 6.30
N LEU A 17 3.86 -10.96 6.83
CA LEU A 17 4.88 -10.08 6.26
C LEU A 17 5.76 -9.43 7.34
N PRO A 18 6.48 -10.23 8.14
CA PRO A 18 7.25 -9.74 9.28
C PRO A 18 8.39 -8.79 8.90
N GLU A 19 8.93 -8.86 7.67
CA GLU A 19 9.99 -7.95 7.25
C GLU A 19 9.50 -6.52 7.05
N LEU A 20 8.22 -6.34 6.68
CA LEU A 20 7.65 -5.03 6.38
C LEU A 20 6.71 -4.52 7.47
N ILE A 21 5.98 -5.41 8.14
CA ILE A 21 4.93 -5.08 9.11
C ILE A 21 5.38 -5.52 10.52
N ASN A 22 6.16 -4.68 11.18
CA ASN A 22 6.60 -4.88 12.56
C ASN A 22 5.95 -3.86 13.50
N GLN A 23 5.08 -4.32 14.41
CA GLN A 23 4.37 -3.46 15.36
C GLN A 23 5.29 -2.69 16.33
N GLU A 24 6.47 -3.23 16.66
CA GLU A 24 7.44 -2.53 17.53
C GLU A 24 8.05 -1.31 16.85
N ARG A 25 8.00 -1.26 15.52
CA ARG A 25 8.52 -0.19 14.66
C ARG A 25 7.40 0.58 13.96
N MET A 26 6.18 0.45 14.45
CA MET A 26 5.03 1.19 13.96
C MET A 26 4.94 2.54 14.68
N GLU A 27 4.82 3.62 13.92
CA GLU A 27 4.51 4.94 14.47
C GLU A 27 3.09 4.96 15.06
N GLN A 28 2.77 6.02 15.82
CA GLN A 28 1.42 6.19 16.36
C GLN A 28 0.37 6.23 15.23
N PRO A 29 -0.71 5.44 15.31
CA PRO A 29 -1.78 5.46 14.31
C PRO A 29 -2.42 6.85 14.20
N VAL A 30 -2.69 7.28 12.96
CA VAL A 30 -3.42 8.53 12.69
C VAL A 30 -4.84 8.17 12.26
N TYR A 31 -5.83 8.61 13.04
CA TYR A 31 -7.24 8.35 12.78
C TYR A 31 -7.85 9.54 12.04
N GLU A 32 -8.51 9.23 10.93
CA GLU A 32 -9.26 10.18 10.11
C GLU A 32 -10.71 9.69 9.97
N ASP A 33 -11.58 10.55 9.44
CA ASP A 33 -12.95 10.15 9.14
C ASP A 33 -12.96 9.10 8.02
N GLY A 34 -13.38 7.89 8.33
CA GLY A 34 -13.47 6.77 7.39
C GLY A 34 -12.24 5.87 7.24
N TYR A 35 -11.07 6.22 7.82
CA TYR A 35 -9.87 5.39 7.73
C TYR A 35 -8.84 5.64 8.84
N VAL A 36 -7.87 4.74 8.97
CA VAL A 36 -6.69 4.90 9.83
C VAL A 36 -5.41 4.69 9.02
N LEU A 37 -4.42 5.54 9.27
CA LEU A 37 -3.08 5.45 8.68
C LEU A 37 -2.11 4.85 9.67
N LEU A 38 -1.31 3.90 9.19
CA LEU A 38 -0.22 3.26 9.91
C LEU A 38 1.08 3.45 9.11
N ASP A 39 2.19 3.69 9.81
CA ASP A 39 3.51 3.84 9.21
C ASP A 39 4.47 2.87 9.91
N PHE A 40 4.92 1.86 9.16
CA PHE A 40 5.83 0.83 9.66
C PHE A 40 7.25 1.11 9.17
N LYS A 41 8.18 1.35 10.09
CA LYS A 41 9.60 1.55 9.76
C LYS A 41 10.29 0.22 9.55
N LEU A 42 10.92 0.04 8.39
CA LEU A 42 11.67 -1.18 8.07
C LEU A 42 12.90 -1.29 8.97
N GLU A 43 13.25 -2.52 9.35
CA GLU A 43 14.51 -2.79 10.06
C GLU A 43 15.71 -2.56 9.16
N LYS A 44 15.61 -3.05 7.92
CA LYS A 44 16.62 -2.88 6.88
C LYS A 44 15.96 -2.28 5.65
N PRO A 45 16.43 -1.11 5.18
CA PRO A 45 15.96 -0.56 3.92
C PRO A 45 16.23 -1.52 2.76
N CYS A 46 15.27 -1.63 1.84
CA CYS A 46 15.35 -2.55 0.69
C CYS A 46 14.82 -1.89 -0.59
N PRO A 47 15.16 -2.43 -1.77
CA PRO A 47 14.63 -1.94 -3.04
C PRO A 47 13.11 -2.05 -3.12
N LEU A 48 12.45 -1.13 -3.85
CA LEU A 48 11.00 -1.14 -4.03
C LEU A 48 10.49 -2.43 -4.69
N GLU A 49 11.28 -3.02 -5.58
CA GLU A 49 10.92 -4.28 -6.26
C GLU A 49 10.79 -5.44 -5.26
N GLU A 50 11.65 -5.50 -4.24
CA GLU A 50 11.55 -6.49 -3.16
C GLU A 50 10.25 -6.30 -2.37
N VAL A 51 9.91 -5.05 -2.03
CA VAL A 51 8.65 -4.71 -1.36
C VAL A 51 7.43 -5.13 -2.19
N MET A 52 7.45 -4.87 -3.50
CA MET A 52 6.36 -5.26 -4.40
C MET A 52 6.20 -6.78 -4.50
N ASN A 53 7.31 -7.52 -4.63
CA ASN A 53 7.28 -8.98 -4.64
C ASN A 53 6.70 -9.53 -3.33
N LEU A 54 7.09 -8.97 -2.18
CA LEU A 54 6.55 -9.35 -0.87
C LEU A 54 5.04 -9.08 -0.76
N PHE A 55 4.55 -7.95 -1.31
CA PHE A 55 3.12 -7.65 -1.35
C PHE A 55 2.32 -8.68 -2.16
N GLU A 56 2.81 -9.07 -3.33
CA GLU A 56 2.14 -10.04 -4.21
C GLU A 56 2.25 -11.47 -3.66
N ASP A 57 3.45 -11.89 -3.25
CA ASP A 57 3.72 -13.29 -2.90
C ASP A 57 3.22 -13.69 -1.51
N GLN A 58 3.32 -12.79 -0.51
CA GLN A 58 3.02 -13.14 0.89
C GLN A 58 1.61 -12.74 1.33
N MET A 59 1.09 -11.64 0.78
CA MET A 59 -0.21 -11.10 1.18
C MET A 59 -1.26 -11.14 0.06
N GLU A 60 -0.90 -11.61 -1.13
CA GLU A 60 -1.75 -11.65 -2.33
C GLU A 60 -2.39 -10.29 -2.63
N LEU A 61 -1.63 -9.20 -2.39
CA LEU A 61 -2.12 -7.86 -2.67
C LEU A 61 -2.18 -7.62 -4.18
N VAL A 62 -3.19 -6.87 -4.58
CA VAL A 62 -3.38 -6.44 -5.95
C VAL A 62 -2.56 -5.18 -6.18
N ILE A 63 -1.51 -5.25 -7.01
CA ILE A 63 -0.76 -4.04 -7.38
C ILE A 63 -1.67 -3.09 -8.16
N LEU A 64 -1.77 -1.85 -7.67
CA LEU A 64 -2.50 -0.76 -8.30
C LEU A 64 -1.62 -0.05 -9.32
N TYR A 65 -0.40 0.32 -8.92
CA TYR A 65 0.57 0.95 -9.80
C TYR A 65 2.01 0.80 -9.30
N HIS A 66 2.95 0.92 -10.24
CA HIS A 66 4.35 1.23 -10.02
C HIS A 66 4.68 2.49 -10.82
N LYS A 67 4.99 3.57 -10.11
CA LYS A 67 5.31 4.87 -10.68
C LYS A 67 6.78 5.21 -10.46
N VAL A 68 7.36 5.91 -11.44
CA VAL A 68 8.67 6.54 -11.36
C VAL A 68 8.60 8.01 -11.72
N THR A 69 9.42 8.84 -11.08
CA THR A 69 9.57 10.25 -11.45
C THR A 69 10.39 10.43 -12.72
N SER A 70 11.35 9.54 -12.96
CA SER A 70 12.19 9.46 -14.15
C SER A 70 12.46 8.00 -14.49
N VAL A 71 12.55 7.67 -15.77
CA VAL A 71 12.95 6.32 -16.23
C VAL A 71 14.46 6.08 -16.15
N HIS A 72 15.23 7.11 -15.80
CA HIS A 72 16.70 7.07 -15.76
C HIS A 72 17.27 6.99 -14.33
N THR A 73 16.45 7.00 -13.29
CA THR A 73 16.90 7.03 -11.89
C THR A 73 16.24 5.94 -11.06
N GLU A 74 16.98 5.44 -10.07
CA GLU A 74 16.49 4.41 -9.13
C GLU A 74 15.70 5.02 -7.95
N PHE A 75 15.89 6.31 -7.65
CA PHE A 75 15.11 7.06 -6.66
C PHE A 75 13.82 7.64 -7.25
N GLY A 76 12.91 8.06 -6.37
CA GLY A 76 11.63 8.65 -6.75
C GLY A 76 10.71 7.64 -7.42
N GLN A 77 10.71 6.41 -6.90
CA GLN A 77 9.77 5.35 -7.26
C GLN A 77 8.70 5.24 -6.19
N PHE A 78 7.48 4.86 -6.60
CA PHE A 78 6.32 4.73 -5.74
C PHE A 78 5.55 3.47 -6.16
N CYS A 79 5.07 2.70 -5.19
CA CYS A 79 4.10 1.66 -5.44
C CYS A 79 2.89 1.83 -4.52
N CYS A 80 1.74 1.39 -5.04
CA CYS A 80 0.54 1.18 -4.26
C CYS A 80 0.02 -0.21 -4.59
N ALA A 81 -0.32 -0.97 -3.56
CA ALA A 81 -0.99 -2.26 -3.64
C ALA A 81 -2.18 -2.26 -2.69
N PHE A 82 -3.23 -3.02 -2.98
CA PHE A 82 -4.42 -3.07 -2.13
C PHE A 82 -4.90 -4.49 -1.89
N SER A 83 -5.53 -4.71 -0.74
CA SER A 83 -6.11 -6.00 -0.40
C SER A 83 -7.29 -6.29 -1.30
N ASN A 84 -7.42 -7.52 -1.80
CA ASN A 84 -8.60 -7.91 -2.57
C ASN A 84 -9.86 -7.90 -1.66
N PRO A 85 -10.84 -7.01 -1.93
CA PRO A 85 -12.09 -6.90 -1.15
C PRO A 85 -12.86 -8.19 -0.97
N ASN A 86 -12.75 -9.13 -1.93
CA ASN A 86 -13.44 -10.42 -1.88
C ASN A 86 -13.04 -11.30 -0.69
N PHE A 87 -11.91 -10.98 -0.03
CA PHE A 87 -11.48 -11.64 1.20
C PHE A 87 -11.89 -10.90 2.49
N GLY A 88 -12.76 -9.88 2.39
CA GLY A 88 -13.21 -9.08 3.54
C GLY A 88 -12.13 -8.18 4.14
N ARG A 89 -11.05 -7.94 3.39
CA ARG A 89 -9.93 -7.07 3.78
C ARG A 89 -10.06 -5.74 3.05
N MET A 90 -9.88 -4.64 3.77
CA MET A 90 -10.05 -3.28 3.24
C MET A 90 -8.88 -2.39 3.63
N TYR A 91 -7.73 -2.60 2.99
CA TYR A 91 -6.57 -1.74 3.17
C TYR A 91 -5.74 -1.60 1.89
N LYS A 92 -4.96 -0.51 1.81
CA LYS A 92 -3.87 -0.37 0.83
C LYS A 92 -2.54 -0.25 1.53
N MET A 93 -1.47 -0.60 0.82
CA MET A 93 -0.09 -0.42 1.22
C MET A 93 0.65 0.41 0.18
N ASN A 94 1.41 1.39 0.66
CA ASN A 94 2.21 2.26 -0.17
C ASN A 94 3.67 2.21 0.28
N ALA A 95 4.57 2.27 -0.70
CA ALA A 95 6.00 2.37 -0.47
C ALA A 95 6.62 3.35 -1.49
N SER A 96 7.66 4.05 -1.05
CA SER A 96 8.40 4.98 -1.90
C SER A 96 9.88 4.94 -1.59
N THR A 97 10.71 5.18 -2.61
CA THR A 97 12.16 5.16 -2.44
C THR A 97 12.73 6.51 -1.99
N ASP A 98 13.78 6.44 -1.17
CA ASP A 98 14.64 7.58 -0.86
C ASP A 98 15.55 7.94 -2.06
N ALA A 99 16.46 8.90 -1.84
CA ALA A 99 17.44 9.33 -2.84
C ALA A 99 18.44 8.24 -3.28
N ASN A 100 18.56 7.16 -2.51
CA ASN A 100 19.43 6.01 -2.80
C ASN A 100 18.65 4.84 -3.43
N GLY A 101 17.36 5.00 -3.72
CA GLY A 101 16.53 3.96 -4.32
C GLY A 101 15.98 2.94 -3.31
N ASN A 102 16.07 3.19 -2.00
CA ASN A 102 15.62 2.26 -0.96
C ASN A 102 14.33 2.72 -0.28
N VAL A 103 13.46 1.77 0.04
CA VAL A 103 12.29 1.96 0.88
C VAL A 103 12.72 1.89 2.34
N HIS A 104 12.27 2.84 3.15
CA HIS A 104 12.53 2.86 4.61
C HIS A 104 11.27 2.59 5.43
N SER A 105 10.10 2.73 4.82
CA SER A 105 8.82 2.52 5.49
C SER A 105 7.73 2.08 4.53
N VAL A 106 6.77 1.33 5.06
CA VAL A 106 5.52 0.99 4.40
C VAL A 106 4.37 1.69 5.10
N MET A 107 3.59 2.46 4.34
CA MET A 107 2.38 3.10 4.83
C MET A 107 1.17 2.23 4.53
N VAL A 108 0.34 1.98 5.53
CA VAL A 108 -0.90 1.22 5.40
C VAL A 108 -2.08 2.13 5.68
N THR A 109 -3.07 2.14 4.78
CA THR A 109 -4.37 2.78 5.03
C THR A 109 -5.41 1.69 5.20
N ILE A 110 -6.08 1.64 6.35
CA ILE A 110 -7.19 0.71 6.61
C ILE A 110 -8.50 1.50 6.56
N TYR A 111 -9.44 1.02 5.77
CA TYR A 111 -10.71 1.72 5.51
C TYR A 111 -11.85 1.14 6.33
N GLU A 112 -12.84 1.97 6.62
CA GLU A 112 -14.04 1.53 7.33
C GLU A 112 -15.05 0.81 6.42
N SER A 113 -14.99 1.08 5.10
CA SER A 113 -15.90 0.53 4.10
C SER A 113 -15.23 0.39 2.72
N LEU A 114 -15.84 -0.40 1.86
CA LEU A 114 -15.43 -0.56 0.47
C LEU A 114 -15.57 0.72 -0.35
N GLU A 115 -16.54 1.57 0.00
CA GLU A 115 -16.77 2.84 -0.68
C GLU A 115 -15.59 3.79 -0.43
N PHE A 116 -15.14 3.91 0.83
CA PHE A 116 -13.96 4.69 1.18
C PHE A 116 -12.71 4.16 0.47
N MET A 117 -12.51 2.84 0.49
CA MET A 117 -11.38 2.20 -0.17
C MET A 117 -11.37 2.47 -1.68
N TYR A 118 -12.48 2.19 -2.38
CA TYR A 118 -12.56 2.38 -3.83
C TYR A 118 -12.39 3.85 -4.23
N GLY A 119 -13.02 4.77 -3.48
CA GLY A 119 -12.88 6.20 -3.71
C GLY A 119 -11.44 6.68 -3.57
N ASP A 120 -10.75 6.24 -2.51
CA ASP A 120 -9.35 6.59 -2.28
C ASP A 120 -8.40 6.00 -3.33
N LEU A 121 -8.58 4.74 -3.74
CA LEU A 121 -7.77 4.14 -4.81
C LEU A 121 -7.93 4.89 -6.14
N CYS A 122 -9.16 5.29 -6.50
CA CYS A 122 -9.40 6.12 -7.67
C CYS A 122 -8.68 7.47 -7.56
N HIS A 123 -8.81 8.13 -6.40
CA HIS A 123 -8.24 9.44 -6.15
C HIS A 123 -6.71 9.42 -6.20
N ASP A 124 -6.08 8.44 -5.56
CA ASP A 124 -4.63 8.26 -5.54
C ASP A 124 -4.09 8.05 -6.96
N MET A 125 -4.72 7.20 -7.78
CA MET A 125 -4.33 7.02 -9.18
C MET A 125 -4.38 8.33 -9.98
N GLU A 126 -5.42 9.14 -9.78
CA GLU A 126 -5.57 10.44 -10.46
C GLU A 126 -4.51 11.44 -10.00
N LEU A 127 -4.21 11.48 -8.70
CA LEU A 127 -3.16 12.32 -8.13
C LEU A 127 -1.79 11.94 -8.70
N GLN A 128 -1.47 10.64 -8.70
CA GLN A 128 -0.19 10.14 -9.17
C GLN A 128 0.00 10.34 -10.66
N ALA A 129 -1.07 10.33 -11.45
CA ALA A 129 -1.03 10.59 -12.89
C ALA A 129 -0.63 12.03 -13.25
N ARG A 130 -0.70 12.98 -12.29
CA ARG A 130 -0.29 14.38 -12.53
C ARG A 130 1.21 14.58 -12.64
N THR A 131 2.02 13.60 -12.18
CA THR A 131 3.48 13.72 -12.15
C THR A 131 4.16 12.39 -12.46
N GLY A 132 5.32 12.42 -13.13
CA GLY A 132 6.10 11.21 -13.44
C GLY A 132 5.42 10.28 -14.47
N PHE A 133 5.82 9.01 -14.45
CA PHE A 133 5.40 7.98 -15.40
C PHE A 133 5.06 6.68 -14.67
N PHE A 134 4.00 5.99 -15.11
CA PHE A 134 3.69 4.65 -14.63
C PHE A 134 4.49 3.61 -15.43
N LYS A 135 5.33 2.83 -14.75
CA LYS A 135 5.89 1.58 -15.30
C LYS A 135 4.81 0.51 -15.41
N TYR A 136 3.95 0.47 -14.40
CA TYR A 136 2.74 -0.35 -14.37
C TYR A 136 1.59 0.45 -13.78
N LYS A 137 0.39 0.24 -14.31
CA LYS A 137 -0.85 0.80 -13.80
C LYS A 137 -1.99 -0.15 -14.14
N ARG A 138 -2.78 -0.51 -13.13
CA ARG A 138 -3.99 -1.31 -13.31
C ARG A 138 -5.06 -0.49 -14.01
N ASP A 139 -5.84 -1.14 -14.88
CA ASP A 139 -6.98 -0.51 -15.51
C ASP A 139 -8.10 -0.25 -14.49
N LYS A 140 -8.86 0.85 -14.67
CA LYS A 140 -9.93 1.21 -13.75
C LYS A 140 -11.09 0.19 -13.77
N ALA A 141 -11.35 -0.43 -14.93
CA ALA A 141 -12.35 -1.49 -15.04
C ALA A 141 -11.88 -2.74 -14.29
N ASP A 142 -10.63 -3.17 -14.47
CA ASP A 142 -10.07 -4.32 -13.75
C ASP A 142 -10.05 -4.10 -12.23
N MET A 143 -9.75 -2.87 -11.79
CA MET A 143 -9.84 -2.51 -10.37
C MET A 143 -11.28 -2.59 -9.88
N LEU A 144 -12.26 -2.06 -10.63
CA LEU A 144 -13.68 -2.14 -10.25
C LEU A 144 -14.15 -3.60 -10.11
N MET A 145 -13.67 -4.52 -10.96
CA MET A 145 -13.97 -5.96 -10.85
C MET A 145 -13.50 -6.57 -9.52
N CYS A 146 -12.53 -5.97 -8.83
CA CYS A 146 -12.13 -6.44 -7.49
C CYS A 146 -13.14 -6.08 -6.40
N PHE A 147 -14.08 -5.17 -6.66
CA PHE A 147 -15.07 -4.67 -5.69
C PHE A 147 -16.50 -5.17 -5.98
N MET A 148 -16.68 -6.06 -6.96
CA MET A 148 -17.97 -6.67 -7.34
C MET A 148 -18.01 -8.14 -6.96
#